data_AF-A0A8S2JZU2-F1
#
_entry.id   AF-A0A8S2JZU2-F1
#
_cell.length_a   1.000
_cell.length_b   1.000
_cell.length_c   1.000
_cell.angle_alpha   90.00
_cell.angle_beta   90.00
_cell.angle_gamma   90.00
#
_symmetry.space_group_name_H-M   'P 1'
#
loop_
_entity.id
_entity.type
_entity.pdbx_description
1 polymer ?
#
loop_
_entity_poly.entity_id
_entity_poly.type
_entity_poly.pdbx_seq_one_letter_code
_entity_poly.pdbx_strand_id
1 'polypeptide(L)'
;MYISTYFACILLGIILCYGVPVKKSNGCGYDACNLGDPMKLNVHMVPHTHDDVGWLKTVDQYFYGARNYIQHAGVQYILDSAIRALDQNPDRRFIYVEIGFFWRWWSQQTDEIRNKVKQFVDEGRLEFISGGWCMNDEASTHYNSIIDQHSLGAEF
;
A
#
# COMPACT_ATOMS: atom_id res chain seq x y z
N MET A 1 51.19 16.23 -8.03
CA MET A 1 50.26 16.05 -6.90
C MET A 1 48.80 16.16 -7.37
N TYR A 2 48.38 15.39 -8.38
CA TYR A 2 47.02 15.45 -8.96
C TYR A 2 46.39 14.08 -9.29
N ILE A 3 47.09 12.97 -8.99
CA ILE A 3 46.62 11.61 -9.34
C ILE A 3 45.69 11.04 -8.24
N SER A 4 45.74 11.58 -7.01
CA SER A 4 45.00 11.02 -5.87
C SER A 4 43.51 11.41 -5.82
N THR A 5 43.10 12.51 -6.46
CA THR A 5 41.71 13.00 -6.41
C THR A 5 40.81 12.35 -7.45
N TYR A 6 41.34 11.95 -8.61
CA TYR A 6 40.56 11.25 -9.65
C TYR A 6 40.16 9.83 -9.25
N PHE A 7 41.04 9.12 -8.53
CA PHE A 7 40.75 7.75 -8.09
C PHE A 7 39.64 7.68 -7.03
N ALA A 8 39.58 8.69 -6.15
CA ALA A 8 38.53 8.79 -5.13
C ALA A 8 37.15 9.07 -5.73
N CYS A 9 37.06 9.90 -6.78
CA CYS A 9 35.79 10.18 -7.47
C CYS A 9 35.26 8.95 -8.25
N ILE A 10 36.14 8.13 -8.82
CA ILE A 10 35.74 6.92 -9.55
C ILE A 10 35.19 5.85 -8.59
N LEU A 11 35.81 5.68 -7.41
CA LEU A 11 35.33 4.75 -6.38
C LEU A 11 33.97 5.17 -5.79
N LEU A 12 33.74 6.48 -5.57
CA LEU A 12 32.45 7.00 -5.13
C LEU A 12 31.35 6.87 -6.19
N GLY A 13 31.68 7.03 -7.48
CA GLY A 13 30.74 6.84 -8.58
C GLY A 13 30.31 5.38 -8.79
N ILE A 14 31.20 4.43 -8.50
CA ILE A 14 30.90 2.99 -8.62
C ILE A 14 29.99 2.52 -7.47
N ILE A 15 30.17 3.04 -6.26
CA ILE A 15 29.36 2.67 -5.08
C ILE A 15 27.92 3.21 -5.19
N LEU A 16 27.71 4.36 -5.84
CA LEU A 16 26.37 4.94 -6.07
C LEU A 16 25.56 4.26 -7.19
N CYS A 17 26.18 3.42 -8.02
CA CYS A 17 25.54 2.76 -9.15
C CYS A 17 25.13 1.31 -8.88
N TYR A 18 25.49 0.73 -7.72
CA TYR A 18 24.89 -0.51 -7.26
C TYR A 18 23.50 -0.22 -6.71
N GLY A 19 22.56 0.04 -7.62
CA GLY A 19 21.15 -0.17 -7.32
C GLY A 19 21.00 -1.56 -6.73
N VAL A 20 20.39 -1.65 -5.55
CA VAL A 20 20.01 -2.94 -4.98
C VAL A 20 19.26 -3.71 -6.07
N PRO A 21 19.69 -4.93 -6.43
CA PRO A 21 19.00 -5.70 -7.44
C PRO A 21 17.56 -5.91 -6.94
N VAL A 22 16.60 -5.20 -7.53
CA VAL A 22 15.19 -5.43 -7.27
C VAL A 22 14.92 -6.84 -7.75
N LYS A 23 14.63 -7.71 -6.79
CA LYS A 23 14.24 -9.09 -7.06
C LYS A 23 12.89 -9.00 -7.77
N LYS A 24 12.90 -9.02 -9.10
CA LYS A 24 11.70 -9.01 -9.93
C LYS A 24 10.86 -10.22 -9.51
N SER A 25 9.72 -10.00 -8.85
CA SER A 25 8.77 -11.08 -8.62
C SER A 25 8.25 -11.49 -10.00
N ASN A 26 8.33 -12.79 -10.31
CA ASN A 26 8.00 -13.31 -11.64
C ASN A 26 6.49 -13.56 -11.81
N GLY A 27 5.64 -12.97 -10.98
CA GLY A 27 4.19 -13.17 -11.02
C GLY A 27 3.47 -12.39 -9.93
N CYS A 28 2.19 -12.13 -10.16
CA CYS A 28 1.24 -11.58 -9.18
C CYS A 28 0.54 -12.71 -8.41
N GLY A 29 -0.19 -12.38 -7.35
CA GLY A 29 -0.94 -13.37 -6.56
C GLY A 29 -0.02 -14.34 -5.80
N TYR A 30 -0.36 -15.64 -5.80
CA TYR A 30 0.35 -16.66 -5.02
C TYR A 30 1.86 -16.76 -5.37
N ASP A 31 2.24 -16.43 -6.60
CA ASP A 31 3.64 -16.46 -7.04
C ASP A 31 4.49 -15.34 -6.40
N ALA A 32 3.84 -14.29 -5.89
CA ALA A 32 4.51 -13.19 -5.18
C ALA A 32 4.70 -13.46 -3.67
N CYS A 33 4.18 -14.58 -3.15
CA CYS A 33 4.20 -14.87 -1.71
C CYS A 33 5.61 -15.19 -1.18
N ASN A 34 5.90 -14.71 0.02
CA ASN A 34 7.07 -15.14 0.78
C ASN A 34 6.75 -16.46 1.51
N LEU A 35 7.21 -17.59 0.97
CA LEU A 35 6.92 -18.93 1.53
C LEU A 35 7.65 -19.23 2.86
N GLY A 36 8.63 -18.41 3.23
CA GLY A 36 9.42 -18.62 4.44
C GLY A 36 10.41 -19.79 4.34
N ASP A 37 10.91 -20.24 5.48
CA ASP A 37 11.82 -21.37 5.62
C ASP A 37 11.06 -22.56 6.25
N PRO A 38 10.94 -23.71 5.57
CA PRO A 38 10.16 -24.85 6.08
C PRO A 38 10.75 -25.50 7.33
N MET A 39 12.00 -25.19 7.68
CA MET A 39 12.70 -25.74 8.84
C MET A 39 12.70 -24.79 10.05
N LYS A 40 12.01 -23.65 9.96
CA LYS A 40 11.98 -22.63 11.02
C LYS A 40 10.55 -22.19 11.33
N LEU A 41 10.39 -21.54 12.48
CA LEU A 41 9.22 -20.73 12.74
C LEU A 41 9.22 -19.52 11.80
N ASN A 42 8.16 -19.38 11.02
CA ASN A 42 7.95 -18.22 10.14
C ASN A 42 6.99 -17.24 10.82
N VAL A 43 7.44 -15.99 10.97
CA VAL A 43 6.63 -14.90 11.50
C VAL A 43 6.30 -13.95 10.35
N HIS A 44 5.02 -13.88 9.99
CA HIS A 44 4.54 -13.02 8.92
C HIS A 44 4.09 -11.69 9.52
N MET A 45 4.87 -10.64 9.27
CA MET A 45 4.46 -9.27 9.61
C MET A 45 3.51 -8.78 8.52
N VAL A 46 2.30 -8.38 8.90
CA VAL A 46 1.25 -7.89 7.98
C VAL A 46 0.90 -6.44 8.31
N PRO A 47 1.63 -5.46 7.73
CA PRO A 47 1.35 -4.04 7.91
C PRO A 47 0.01 -3.67 7.28
N HIS A 48 -0.86 -3.03 8.06
CA HIS A 48 -2.20 -2.64 7.65
C HIS A 48 -2.61 -1.32 8.31
N THR A 49 -3.72 -0.76 7.85
CA THR A 49 -4.48 0.29 8.53
C THR A 49 -5.94 -0.15 8.60
N HIS A 50 -6.65 0.27 9.64
CA HIS A 50 -8.09 0.06 9.74
C HIS A 50 -8.76 1.43 9.62
N ASP A 51 -9.38 1.68 8.47
CA ASP A 51 -9.90 2.99 8.10
C ASP A 51 -11.43 2.97 8.09
N ASP A 52 -12.06 3.17 9.25
CA ASP A 52 -13.52 3.18 9.38
C ASP A 52 -14.18 4.15 8.38
N VAL A 53 -15.10 3.64 7.55
CA VAL A 53 -15.88 4.43 6.58
C VAL A 53 -17.02 5.16 7.30
N GLY A 54 -16.65 5.98 8.28
CA GLY A 54 -17.56 6.67 9.19
C GLY A 54 -17.69 5.94 10.54
N TRP A 55 -17.41 6.67 11.62
CA TRP A 55 -17.55 6.20 13.01
C TRP A 55 -17.65 7.41 13.94
N LEU A 56 -16.54 7.87 14.53
CA LEU A 56 -16.50 9.11 15.34
C LEU A 56 -16.47 10.37 14.47
N LYS A 57 -15.95 10.24 13.24
CA LYS A 57 -15.93 11.30 12.22
C LYS A 57 -16.70 10.85 10.99
N THR A 58 -17.11 11.81 10.17
CA THR A 58 -17.68 11.49 8.85
C THR A 58 -16.60 10.96 7.91
N VAL A 59 -17.01 10.28 6.83
CA VAL A 59 -16.11 9.78 5.77
C VAL A 59 -15.16 10.89 5.29
N ASP A 60 -15.68 12.07 4.95
CA ASP A 60 -14.86 13.20 4.49
C ASP A 60 -13.90 13.72 5.55
N GLN A 61 -14.32 13.73 6.81
CA GLN A 61 -13.47 14.18 7.91
C GLN A 61 -12.34 13.19 8.19
N TYR A 62 -12.58 11.89 8.06
CA TYR A 62 -11.53 10.88 8.06
C TYR A 62 -10.62 11.02 6.85
N PHE A 63 -11.17 11.18 5.64
CA PHE A 63 -10.38 11.28 4.43
C PHE A 63 -9.41 12.47 4.47
N TYR A 64 -9.92 13.67 4.73
CA TYR A 64 -9.14 14.91 4.71
C TYR A 64 -8.36 15.18 6.00
N GLY A 65 -8.59 14.43 7.07
CA GLY A 65 -8.00 14.73 8.37
C GLY A 65 -8.59 15.95 9.08
N ALA A 66 -9.87 16.24 8.82
CA ALA A 66 -10.58 17.31 9.52
C ALA A 66 -11.01 16.88 10.92
N ARG A 67 -11.27 17.86 11.79
CA ARG A 67 -11.75 17.67 13.18
C ARG A 67 -10.91 16.67 13.99
N ASN A 68 -9.59 16.76 13.87
CA ASN A 68 -8.67 15.89 14.60
C ASN A 68 -8.73 16.00 16.13
N TYR A 69 -9.43 17.00 16.67
CA TYR A 69 -9.75 17.06 18.10
C TYR A 69 -10.74 15.96 18.54
N ILE A 70 -11.52 15.38 17.62
CA ILE A 70 -12.40 14.23 17.89
C ILE A 70 -11.58 12.94 17.85
N GLN A 71 -10.88 12.73 16.74
CA GLN A 71 -9.97 11.60 16.53
C GLN A 71 -8.89 12.00 15.52
N HIS A 72 -7.64 11.79 15.88
CA HIS A 72 -6.49 12.08 15.03
C HIS A 72 -6.34 11.01 13.94
N ALA A 73 -6.87 11.29 12.76
CA ALA A 73 -6.88 10.34 11.63
C ALA A 73 -7.07 11.09 10.31
N GLY A 74 -6.34 10.69 9.27
CA GLY A 74 -6.36 11.32 7.94
C GLY A 74 -5.96 10.34 6.83
N VAL A 75 -6.94 9.71 6.18
CA VAL A 75 -6.71 8.57 5.27
C VAL A 75 -5.87 8.93 4.05
N GLN A 76 -6.05 10.13 3.48
CA GLN A 76 -5.21 10.57 2.35
C GLN A 76 -3.71 10.52 2.68
N TYR A 77 -3.35 10.89 3.91
CA TYR A 77 -1.95 10.93 4.35
C TYR A 77 -1.41 9.52 4.62
N ILE A 78 -2.28 8.61 5.09
CA ILE A 78 -1.94 7.20 5.28
C ILE A 78 -1.56 6.60 3.93
N LEU A 79 -2.42 6.73 2.91
CA LEU A 79 -2.17 6.23 1.56
C LEU A 79 -0.90 6.86 0.94
N ASP A 80 -0.76 8.19 0.99
CA ASP A 80 0.45 8.87 0.50
C ASP A 80 1.73 8.34 1.14
N SER A 81 1.70 8.12 2.46
CA SER A 81 2.85 7.62 3.21
C SER A 81 3.13 6.14 2.95
N ALA A 82 2.09 5.32 2.80
CA ALA A 82 2.21 3.89 2.50
C ALA A 82 2.84 3.67 1.12
N ILE A 83 2.36 4.37 0.09
CA ILE A 83 2.92 4.30 -1.27
C ILE A 83 4.39 4.76 -1.28
N ARG A 84 4.71 5.85 -0.57
CA ARG A 84 6.10 6.30 -0.43
C ARG A 84 6.97 5.29 0.33
N ALA A 85 6.42 4.67 1.38
CA ALA A 85 7.14 3.67 2.15
C ALA A 85 7.43 2.42 1.31
N LEU A 86 6.49 1.97 0.48
CA LEU A 86 6.73 0.92 -0.49
C LEU A 86 7.84 1.35 -1.46
N ASP A 87 7.77 2.53 -2.08
CA ASP A 87 8.79 2.99 -3.03
C ASP A 87 10.23 2.97 -2.48
N GLN A 88 10.39 3.19 -1.18
CA GLN A 88 11.70 3.22 -0.52
C GLN A 88 12.34 1.85 -0.25
N ASN A 89 11.57 0.75 -0.23
CA ASN A 89 12.13 -0.57 0.07
C ASN A 89 11.33 -1.70 -0.61
N PRO A 90 11.94 -2.46 -1.55
CA PRO A 90 11.28 -3.52 -2.32
C PRO A 90 10.76 -4.69 -1.46
N ASP A 91 11.27 -4.89 -0.25
CA ASP A 91 10.82 -5.97 0.65
C ASP A 91 9.57 -5.60 1.46
N ARG A 92 9.21 -4.30 1.50
CA ARG A 92 8.02 -3.84 2.22
C ARG A 92 6.75 -4.30 1.51
N ARG A 93 5.77 -4.66 2.33
CA ARG A 93 4.41 -5.00 1.93
C ARG A 93 3.41 -4.21 2.75
N PHE A 94 2.23 -3.97 2.19
CA PHE A 94 1.12 -3.32 2.85
C PHE A 94 -0.20 -3.87 2.32
N ILE A 95 -1.15 -4.11 3.21
CA ILE A 95 -2.51 -4.49 2.82
C ILE A 95 -3.46 -3.31 3.02
N TYR A 96 -4.44 -3.16 2.13
CA TYR A 96 -5.50 -2.16 2.23
C TYR A 96 -6.87 -2.79 2.00
N VAL A 97 -7.91 -2.27 2.68
CA VAL A 97 -9.23 -2.92 2.74
C VAL A 97 -10.34 -2.06 2.15
N GLU A 98 -10.48 -0.82 2.62
CA GLU A 98 -11.68 0.00 2.37
C GLU A 98 -11.64 0.72 1.01
N ILE A 99 -12.15 0.05 -0.03
CA ILE A 99 -12.08 0.57 -1.41
C ILE A 99 -12.76 1.94 -1.57
N GLY A 100 -13.77 2.28 -0.76
CA GLY A 100 -14.39 3.60 -0.81
C GLY A 100 -13.41 4.76 -0.56
N PHE A 101 -12.47 4.59 0.37
CA PHE A 101 -11.41 5.59 0.59
C PHE A 101 -10.34 5.52 -0.49
N PHE A 102 -9.93 4.32 -0.88
CA PHE A 102 -8.92 4.13 -1.91
C PHE A 102 -9.36 4.73 -3.25
N TRP A 103 -10.60 4.47 -3.68
CA TRP A 103 -11.20 5.05 -4.89
C TRP A 103 -11.14 6.57 -4.88
N ARG A 104 -11.52 7.19 -3.74
CA ARG A 104 -11.49 8.64 -3.60
C ARG A 104 -10.07 9.19 -3.70
N TRP A 105 -9.10 8.54 -3.05
CA TRP A 105 -7.69 8.90 -3.15
C TRP A 105 -7.18 8.71 -4.57
N TRP A 106 -7.40 7.55 -5.19
CA TRP A 106 -7.00 7.18 -6.55
C TRP A 106 -7.47 8.19 -7.60
N SER A 107 -8.70 8.68 -7.44
CA SER A 107 -9.32 9.64 -8.34
C SER A 107 -8.59 10.99 -8.35
N GLN A 108 -7.85 11.31 -7.28
CA GLN A 108 -7.09 12.55 -7.12
C GLN A 108 -5.62 12.41 -7.52
N GLN A 109 -5.15 11.21 -7.86
CA GLN A 109 -3.74 10.94 -8.15
C GLN A 109 -3.33 11.27 -9.58
N THR A 110 -2.05 11.62 -9.74
CA THR A 110 -1.41 11.76 -11.06
C THR A 110 -1.16 10.39 -11.69
N ASP A 111 -0.97 10.36 -13.01
CA ASP A 111 -0.65 9.13 -13.73
C ASP A 111 0.65 8.47 -13.25
N GLU A 112 1.62 9.27 -12.80
CA GLU A 112 2.86 8.78 -12.19
C GLU A 112 2.57 7.92 -10.95
N ILE A 113 1.79 8.46 -10.00
CA ILE A 113 1.44 7.74 -8.77
C ILE A 113 0.57 6.52 -9.08
N ARG A 114 -0.40 6.66 -10.01
CA ARG A 114 -1.24 5.54 -10.45
C ARG A 114 -0.41 4.39 -11.03
N ASN A 115 0.61 4.70 -11.83
CA ASN A 115 1.51 3.71 -12.40
C ASN A 115 2.36 3.02 -11.33
N LYS A 116 2.88 3.77 -10.34
CA LYS A 116 3.60 3.17 -9.19
C LYS A 116 2.73 2.21 -8.39
N VAL A 117 1.49 2.62 -8.12
CA VAL A 117 0.53 1.78 -7.38
C VAL A 117 0.23 0.50 -8.15
N LYS A 118 -0.06 0.59 -9.46
CA LYS A 118 -0.24 -0.60 -10.32
C LYS A 118 0.97 -1.51 -10.28
N GLN A 119 2.17 -0.95 -10.39
CA GLN A 119 3.41 -1.71 -10.26
C GLN A 119 3.49 -2.43 -8.89
N PHE A 120 3.18 -1.77 -7.77
CA PHE A 120 3.22 -2.41 -6.46
C PHE A 120 2.17 -3.51 -6.29
N VAL A 121 1.00 -3.38 -6.95
CA VAL A 121 -0.01 -4.43 -7.01
C VAL A 121 0.48 -5.63 -7.83
N ASP A 122 1.04 -5.37 -9.02
CA ASP A 122 1.62 -6.41 -9.89
C ASP A 122 2.79 -7.15 -9.20
N GLU A 123 3.58 -6.44 -8.40
CA GLU A 123 4.67 -6.99 -7.59
C GLU A 123 4.17 -7.77 -6.35
N GLY A 124 2.89 -7.68 -5.98
CA GLY A 124 2.33 -8.27 -4.76
C GLY A 124 2.76 -7.58 -3.47
N ARG A 125 3.15 -6.31 -3.56
CA ARG A 125 3.64 -5.50 -2.43
C ARG A 125 2.56 -4.60 -1.84
N LEU A 126 1.64 -4.15 -2.67
CA LEU A 126 0.35 -3.63 -2.22
C LEU A 126 -0.71 -4.68 -2.54
N GLU A 127 -1.42 -5.16 -1.53
CA GLU A 127 -2.48 -6.15 -1.69
C GLU A 127 -3.81 -5.61 -1.18
N PHE A 128 -4.86 -5.76 -1.97
CA PHE A 128 -6.23 -5.46 -1.54
C PHE A 128 -6.84 -6.72 -0.95
N ILE A 129 -7.29 -6.64 0.30
CA ILE A 129 -8.00 -7.72 0.96
C ILE A 129 -9.45 -7.32 1.17
N SER A 130 -10.36 -8.31 1.20
CA SER A 130 -11.81 -8.10 1.11
C SER A 130 -12.25 -7.47 -0.22
N GLY A 131 -11.77 -6.27 -0.55
CA GLY A 131 -12.09 -5.56 -1.79
C GLY A 131 -13.49 -4.97 -1.82
N GLY A 132 -14.17 -4.84 -0.67
CA GLY A 132 -15.47 -4.19 -0.58
C GLY A 132 -15.36 -2.67 -0.44
N TRP A 133 -16.46 -1.97 -0.70
CA TRP A 133 -16.54 -0.52 -0.50
C TRP A 133 -16.21 -0.13 0.96
N CYS A 134 -16.64 -0.96 1.92
CA CYS A 134 -16.24 -0.91 3.33
C CYS A 134 -16.12 -2.33 3.91
N MET A 135 -15.65 -2.41 5.15
CA MET A 135 -15.81 -3.61 6.00
C MET A 135 -17.22 -3.58 6.59
N ASN A 136 -18.18 -4.24 5.94
CA ASN A 136 -19.58 -4.21 6.37
C ASN A 136 -19.80 -4.93 7.71
N ASP A 137 -20.83 -4.52 8.46
CA ASP A 137 -21.32 -5.28 9.61
C ASP A 137 -21.87 -6.66 9.17
N GLU A 138 -21.77 -7.67 10.03
CA GLU A 138 -22.20 -9.05 9.77
C GLU A 138 -23.52 -9.43 10.49
N ALA A 139 -24.03 -8.57 11.39
CA ALA A 139 -25.25 -8.86 12.16
C ALA A 139 -26.52 -8.22 11.58
N SER A 140 -26.41 -7.00 11.06
CA SER A 140 -27.55 -6.13 10.71
C SER A 140 -27.62 -5.78 9.22
N THR A 141 -26.83 -6.44 8.39
CA THR A 141 -26.83 -6.25 6.93
C THR A 141 -27.67 -7.30 6.22
N HIS A 142 -28.31 -6.90 5.13
CA HIS A 142 -28.98 -7.84 4.23
C HIS A 142 -27.95 -8.36 3.21
N TYR A 143 -27.98 -9.66 2.90
CA TYR A 143 -26.99 -10.29 2.03
C TYR A 143 -26.90 -9.62 0.64
N ASN A 144 -28.01 -9.13 0.07
CA ASN A 144 -27.97 -8.34 -1.17
C ASN A 144 -27.09 -7.09 -1.03
N SER A 145 -27.21 -6.35 0.08
CA SER A 145 -26.40 -5.14 0.32
C SER A 145 -24.93 -5.48 0.55
N ILE A 146 -24.64 -6.63 1.15
CA ILE A 146 -23.27 -7.16 1.25
C ILE A 146 -22.72 -7.41 -0.17
N ILE A 147 -23.48 -8.11 -1.02
CA ILE A 147 -23.09 -8.38 -2.40
C ILE A 147 -22.88 -7.08 -3.16
N ASP A 148 -23.84 -6.14 -3.12
CA ASP A 148 -23.76 -4.88 -3.85
C ASP A 148 -22.50 -4.09 -3.50
N GLN A 149 -22.18 -3.96 -2.21
CA GLN A 149 -21.02 -3.18 -1.77
C GLN A 149 -19.68 -3.89 -2.03
N HIS A 150 -19.65 -5.23 -1.99
CA HIS A 150 -18.48 -6.03 -2.39
C HIS A 150 -18.27 -5.97 -3.90
N SER A 151 -19.35 -6.07 -4.69
CA SER A 151 -19.30 -5.93 -6.15
C SER A 151 -18.81 -4.56 -6.57
N LEU A 152 -19.30 -3.49 -5.92
CA LEU A 152 -18.85 -2.12 -6.20
C LEU A 152 -17.34 -1.93 -5.94
N GLY A 153 -16.83 -2.49 -4.84
CA GLY A 153 -15.40 -2.40 -4.53
C GLY A 153 -14.53 -3.27 -5.46
N ALA A 154 -15.01 -4.46 -5.82
CA ALA A 154 -14.27 -5.39 -6.68
C ALA A 154 -14.29 -5.03 -8.17
N GLU A 155 -15.30 -4.27 -8.62
CA GLU A 155 -15.38 -3.76 -10.00
C GLU A 155 -14.37 -2.64 -10.28
N PHE A 156 -14.07 -1.83 -9.25
CA PHE A 156 -13.11 -0.73 -9.32
C PHE A 156 -11.66 -1.23 -9.54
#